data_AF-A0A381ZF32-F1
#
_entry.id   AF-A0A381ZF32-F1
#
_cell.length_a   1.000
_cell.length_b   1.000
_cell.length_c   1.000
_cell.angle_alpha   90.00
_cell.angle_beta   90.00
_cell.angle_gamma   90.00
#
_symmetry.space_group_name_H-M   'P 1'
#
loop_
_entity.id
_entity.type
_entity.pdbx_description
1 polymer ?
#
loop_
_entity_poly.entity_id
_entity_poly.type
_entity_poly.pdbx_seq_one_letter_code
_entity_poly.pdbx_strand_id
1 'polypeptide(L)'
;VLKSLRDFEFDVRMIQVPSGEENKSLTWFSKIHDSLIDHQMDRNSTLIAFGGGVIGDLSGFVAATFMRGISWIQVPTTLLAQVDASVGGKTAINHS
;
A
#
# COMPACT_ATOMS: atom_id res chain seq x y z
N VAL A 1 1.35 14.97 4.03
CA VAL A 1 2.20 13.76 4.06
C VAL A 1 3.40 13.88 3.13
N LEU A 2 3.22 13.94 1.79
CA LEU A 2 4.36 14.00 0.85
C LEU A 2 5.36 15.13 1.13
N LYS A 3 4.86 16.35 1.40
CA LYS A 3 5.73 17.49 1.76
C LYS A 3 6.60 17.14 2.97
N SER A 4 5.98 16.71 4.06
CA SER A 4 6.69 16.33 5.29
C SER A 4 7.74 15.25 5.04
N LEU A 5 7.43 14.21 4.26
CA LEU A 5 8.41 13.17 3.94
C LEU A 5 9.61 13.71 3.13
N ARG A 6 9.35 14.60 2.19
CA ARG A 6 10.42 15.26 1.41
C ARG A 6 11.24 16.23 2.27
N ASP A 7 10.62 16.88 3.25
CA ASP A 7 11.32 17.75 4.22
C ASP A 7 12.30 16.94 5.09
N PHE A 8 12.06 15.64 5.26
CA PHE A 8 12.98 14.68 5.88
C PHE A 8 13.88 13.93 4.87
N GLU A 9 13.99 14.44 3.63
CA GLU A 9 14.88 13.93 2.58
C GLU A 9 14.62 12.48 2.13
N PHE A 10 13.41 11.95 2.32
CA PHE A 10 13.03 10.67 1.73
C PHE A 10 12.83 10.78 0.21
N ASP A 11 13.31 9.81 -0.57
CA ASP A 11 12.85 9.61 -1.96
C ASP A 11 11.45 8.98 -1.92
N VAL A 12 10.47 9.73 -2.42
CA VAL A 12 9.06 9.35 -2.31
C VAL A 12 8.40 9.30 -3.67
N ARG A 13 7.86 8.13 -4.00
CA ARG A 13 7.00 7.90 -5.16
C ARG A 13 5.56 7.72 -4.71
N MET A 14 4.63 8.27 -5.51
CA MET A 14 3.20 8.19 -5.24
C MET A 14 2.55 7.31 -6.30
N ILE A 15 1.81 6.31 -5.85
CA ILE A 15 0.97 5.45 -6.68
C ILE A 15 -0.48 5.75 -6.32
N GLN A 16 -1.29 6.11 -7.31
CA GLN A 16 -2.71 6.42 -7.10
C GLN A 16 -3.58 5.28 -7.62
N VAL A 17 -4.40 4.72 -6.73
CA VAL A 17 -5.41 3.71 -7.05
C VAL A 17 -6.78 4.40 -7.03
N PRO A 18 -7.63 4.24 -8.07
CA PRO A 18 -9.00 4.73 -8.06
C PRO A 18 -9.76 4.22 -6.84
N SER A 19 -10.68 5.04 -6.33
CA SER A 19 -11.57 4.60 -5.27
C SER A 19 -12.52 3.52 -5.77
N GLY A 20 -12.71 2.46 -4.99
CA GLY A 20 -13.69 1.42 -5.25
C GLY A 20 -13.18 0.04 -4.83
N GLU A 21 -14.07 -0.81 -4.32
CA GLU A 21 -13.75 -2.18 -3.89
C GLU A 21 -13.28 -3.05 -5.06
N GLU A 22 -13.74 -2.75 -6.28
CA GLU A 22 -13.31 -3.42 -7.52
C GLU A 22 -11.80 -3.25 -7.80
N ASN A 23 -11.19 -2.21 -7.23
CA ASN A 23 -9.75 -1.98 -7.36
C ASN A 23 -8.94 -2.82 -6.36
N LYS A 24 -9.59 -3.50 -5.41
CA LYS A 24 -8.97 -4.53 -4.55
C LYS A 24 -8.80 -5.85 -5.33
N SER A 25 -8.03 -5.81 -6.41
CA SER A 25 -7.95 -6.89 -7.40
C SER A 25 -6.52 -7.24 -7.79
N LEU A 26 -6.35 -8.42 -8.42
CA LEU A 26 -5.07 -8.87 -8.98
C LEU A 26 -4.49 -7.87 -10.00
N THR A 27 -5.34 -7.17 -10.75
CA THR A 27 -4.89 -6.16 -11.73
C THR A 27 -4.14 -5.01 -11.06
N TRP A 28 -4.69 -4.45 -9.97
CA TRP A 28 -4.02 -3.38 -9.25
C TRP A 28 -2.84 -3.86 -8.43
N PHE A 29 -2.91 -5.07 -7.89
CA PHE A 29 -1.76 -5.72 -7.26
C PHE A 29 -0.54 -5.77 -8.20
N SER A 30 -0.74 -6.20 -9.45
CA SER A 30 0.33 -6.24 -10.46
C SER A 30 0.82 -4.84 -10.83
N LYS A 31 -0.08 -3.89 -11.09
CA LYS A 31 0.29 -2.50 -11.41
C LYS A 31 1.15 -1.84 -10.32
N ILE A 32 0.85 -2.12 -9.05
CA ILE A 32 1.66 -1.61 -7.94
C ILE A 32 3.04 -2.28 -7.94
N HIS A 33 3.13 -3.60 -8.15
CA HIS A 33 4.42 -4.29 -8.27
C HIS A 33 5.27 -3.73 -9.41
N ASP A 34 4.67 -3.54 -10.59
CA ASP A 34 5.35 -2.97 -11.74
C ASP A 34 5.90 -1.58 -11.41
N SER A 35 5.09 -0.72 -10.76
CA SER A 35 5.54 0.61 -10.34
C SER A 35 6.66 0.59 -9.31
N LEU A 36 6.68 -0.37 -8.38
CA LEU A 36 7.78 -0.54 -7.43
C LEU A 36 9.08 -0.93 -8.16
N ILE A 37 9.01 -1.81 -9.16
CA ILE A 37 10.15 -2.23 -9.98
C ILE A 37 10.65 -1.08 -10.85
N ASP A 38 9.75 -0.36 -11.53
CA ASP A 38 10.08 0.77 -12.40
C ASP A 38 10.75 1.91 -11.62
N HIS A 39 10.39 2.07 -10.35
CA HIS A 39 11.02 3.03 -9.44
C HIS A 39 12.23 2.48 -8.69
N GLN A 40 12.71 1.28 -9.03
CA GLN A 40 13.88 0.64 -8.43
C GLN A 40 13.78 0.51 -6.90
N MET A 41 12.56 0.30 -6.39
CA MET A 41 12.35 0.03 -4.97
C MET A 41 12.99 -1.31 -4.61
N ASP A 42 13.56 -1.36 -3.41
CA ASP A 42 14.31 -2.51 -2.92
C ASP A 42 13.71 -3.06 -1.61
N ARG A 43 14.40 -4.02 -1.01
CA ARG A 43 13.96 -4.66 0.24
C ARG A 43 13.94 -3.73 1.48
N ASN A 44 14.60 -2.57 1.40
CA ASN A 44 14.67 -1.59 2.49
C ASN A 44 13.63 -0.47 2.30
N SER A 45 12.95 -0.46 1.16
CA SER A 45 11.88 0.47 0.86
C SER A 45 10.70 0.26 1.81
N THR A 46 9.93 1.34 2.05
CA THR A 46 8.74 1.30 2.91
C THR A 46 7.51 1.66 2.09
N LEU A 47 6.51 0.79 2.11
CA LEU A 47 5.22 1.06 1.47
C LEU A 47 4.25 1.69 2.48
N ILE A 48 3.74 2.88 2.15
CA ILE A 48 2.78 3.60 3.01
C ILE A 48 1.37 3.50 2.40
N ALA A 49 0.46 2.88 3.15
CA ALA A 49 -0.94 2.76 2.80
C ALA A 49 -1.74 3.97 3.28
N PHE A 50 -1.91 4.99 2.43
CA PHE A 50 -2.73 6.16 2.76
C PHE A 50 -4.14 6.01 2.18
N GLY A 51 -5.11 5.58 2.99
CA GLY A 51 -6.48 5.35 2.53
C GLY A 51 -7.36 4.55 3.49
N GLY A 52 -8.51 4.08 3.01
CA GLY A 52 -9.39 3.18 3.77
C GLY A 52 -8.95 1.70 3.72
N GLY A 53 -9.85 0.79 4.13
CA GLY A 53 -9.58 -0.65 4.22
C GLY A 53 -9.12 -1.29 2.91
N VAL A 54 -9.69 -0.85 1.77
CA VAL A 54 -9.28 -1.30 0.43
C VAL A 54 -7.79 -1.07 0.16
N ILE A 55 -7.32 0.14 0.42
CA ILE A 55 -5.91 0.51 0.21
C ILE A 55 -5.02 -0.21 1.23
N GLY A 56 -5.49 -0.34 2.48
CA GLY A 56 -4.81 -1.13 3.51
C GLY A 56 -4.58 -2.56 3.05
N ASP A 57 -5.63 -3.30 2.72
CA ASP A 57 -5.53 -4.70 2.32
C ASP A 57 -4.68 -4.91 1.06
N LEU A 58 -4.92 -4.11 0.02
CA LEU A 58 -4.21 -4.21 -1.25
C LEU A 58 -2.72 -3.92 -1.07
N SER A 59 -2.36 -2.81 -0.42
CA SER A 59 -0.96 -2.44 -0.22
C SER A 59 -0.27 -3.36 0.78
N GLY A 60 -0.96 -3.85 1.81
CA GLY A 60 -0.40 -4.80 2.77
C GLY A 60 -0.05 -6.13 2.09
N PHE A 61 -0.92 -6.60 1.19
CA PHE A 61 -0.63 -7.80 0.41
C PHE A 61 0.55 -7.58 -0.54
N VAL A 62 0.62 -6.42 -1.21
CA VAL A 62 1.79 -6.04 -2.01
C VAL A 62 3.07 -6.02 -1.18
N ALA A 63 3.05 -5.38 -0.01
CA ALA A 63 4.24 -5.28 0.84
C ALA A 63 4.70 -6.64 1.36
N ALA A 64 3.77 -7.56 1.64
CA ALA A 64 4.09 -8.91 2.08
C ALA A 64 4.74 -9.76 0.96
N THR A 65 4.39 -9.53 -0.30
CA THR A 65 4.89 -10.33 -1.43
C THR A 65 6.10 -9.71 -2.14
N PHE A 66 6.18 -8.38 -2.19
CA PHE A 66 7.28 -7.68 -2.86
C PHE A 66 8.61 -8.01 -2.18
N MET A 67 9.57 -8.55 -2.93
CA MET A 67 10.86 -9.03 -2.40
C MET A 67 10.74 -10.00 -1.20
N ARG A 68 9.61 -10.73 -1.10
CA ARG A 68 9.22 -11.59 0.03
C ARG A 68 8.99 -10.86 1.35
N GLY A 69 8.71 -9.55 1.30
CA GLY A 69 8.40 -8.74 2.47
C GLY A 69 9.24 -7.46 2.51
N ILE A 70 8.55 -6.32 2.58
CA ILE A 70 9.13 -5.01 2.89
C ILE A 70 8.39 -4.33 4.03
N SER A 71 8.96 -3.24 4.56
CA SER A 71 8.32 -2.45 5.61
C SER A 71 7.01 -1.84 5.11
N TRP A 72 5.97 -1.89 5.95
CA TRP A 72 4.64 -1.42 5.61
C TRP A 72 4.04 -0.58 6.74
N ILE A 73 3.50 0.59 6.39
CA ILE A 73 2.88 1.52 7.33
C ILE A 73 1.45 1.79 6.88
N GLN A 74 0.48 1.58 7.77
CA GLN A 74 -0.90 2.01 7.54
C GLN A 74 -1.14 3.44 8.03
N VAL A 75 -1.79 4.25 7.19
CA VAL A 75 -2.34 5.57 7.54
C VAL A 75 -3.84 5.54 7.19
N PRO A 76 -4.68 4.90 8.04
CA PRO A 76 -6.08 4.67 7.75
C PRO A 76 -6.91 5.96 7.79
N THR A 77 -7.63 6.25 6.70
CA THR A 77 -8.41 7.50 6.53
C THR A 77 -9.92 7.30 6.69
N THR A 78 -10.39 6.08 6.95
CA THR A 78 -11.80 5.80 7.28
C THR A 78 -11.90 5.27 8.71
N LEU A 79 -13.00 5.61 9.39
CA LEU A 79 -13.23 5.17 10.77
C LEU A 79 -13.21 3.65 10.89
N LEU A 80 -13.85 2.94 9.96
CA LEU A 80 -13.85 1.47 9.93
C LEU A 80 -12.42 0.91 9.83
N ALA A 81 -11.59 1.47 8.95
CA ALA A 81 -10.20 1.01 8.82
C ALA A 81 -9.36 1.32 10.06
N GLN A 82 -9.64 2.44 10.75
CA GLN A 82 -8.95 2.83 11.98
C GLN A 82 -9.20 1.88 13.14
N VAL A 83 -10.40 1.27 13.23
CA VAL A 83 -10.79 0.43 14.37
C VAL A 83 -10.78 -1.07 14.10
N ASP A 84 -10.78 -1.48 12.82
CA ASP A 84 -10.80 -2.90 12.42
C ASP A 84 -9.52 -3.28 11.66
N ALA A 85 -9.28 -2.67 10.49
CA ALA A 85 -8.15 -3.02 9.62
C ALA A 85 -6.76 -2.68 10.18
N SER A 86 -6.69 -1.80 11.20
CA SER A 86 -5.45 -1.41 11.86
C SER A 86 -4.88 -2.50 12.79
N VAL A 87 -5.68 -3.53 13.12
CA VAL A 87 -5.31 -4.60 14.04
C VAL A 87 -5.51 -5.98 13.37
N GLY A 88 -4.53 -6.87 13.53
CA GLY A 88 -4.64 -8.28 13.10
C GLY A 88 -3.88 -8.64 11.83
N GLY A 89 -3.33 -7.67 11.09
CA GLY A 89 -2.38 -7.91 9.99
C GLY A 89 -2.96 -8.69 8.81
N LYS A 90 -4.28 -8.79 8.70
CA LYS A 90 -4.95 -9.41 7.56
C LYS A 90 -4.79 -8.50 6.36
N THR A 91 -4.40 -9.08 5.23
CA THR A 91 -4.25 -8.40 3.95
C THR A 91 -4.78 -9.32 2.87
N ALA A 92 -5.55 -8.81 1.92
CA ALA A 92 -6.16 -9.63 0.89
C ALA A 92 -6.44 -8.85 -0.38
N ILE A 93 -6.60 -9.57 -1.48
CA ILE A 93 -7.19 -9.08 -2.72
C ILE A 93 -8.35 -9.99 -3.11
N ASN A 94 -9.34 -9.43 -3.78
CA ASN A 94 -10.49 -10.19 -4.24
C ASN A 94 -10.12 -10.94 -5.54
N HIS A 95 -10.59 -12.17 -5.65
CA HIS A 95 -10.67 -12.90 -6.91
C HIS A 95 -12.09 -12.74 -7.44
N SER A 96 -12.24 -12.46 -8.74
CA SER A 96 -13.55 -12.37 -9.40
C SER A 96 -14.27 -13.70 -9.43
#